data_AF-A0A072PLZ0-F1
#
_entry.id   AF-A0A072PLZ0-F1
#
_cell.length_a   1.000
_cell.length_b   1.000
_cell.length_c   1.000
_cell.angle_alpha   90.00
_cell.angle_beta   90.00
_cell.angle_gamma   90.00
#
_symmetry.space_group_name_H-M   'P 1'
#
loop_
_entity.id
_entity.type
_entity.pdbx_description
1 polymer ?
#
loop_
_entity_poly.entity_id
_entity_poly.type
_entity_poly.pdbx_seq_one_letter_code
_entity_poly.pdbx_strand_id
1 'polypeptide(L)'
;MSLPVKIVTPVGSIGMGFDPAKLYEGLKLGATAIIADAGSTDSGPQKLALGVTMCPHDAYVEDFEHIVDACWHHKVKVLISSAGGDGSNKHVDEFVDIIEEHCQKKNYRLKVTKIYAEIDRDLIKKSIDQGLITPCGYVPALEKKEVDAATTIVAQMGLEPFVEALKENPDVDIIIAGRAYDPAPYAGYCVDQGIKNLGTAYHMGKVMECGAHAGTPKSREAFATVWDDRFEMLPLQGHARCTAYSLASHSLYENARGDYHPGPGGAIDLTKASFYPTEGRSGGSTGAVFQVADTYTVKLEGAKVTGYRTITQGSIRDPILISQLNDWLAGIEAFIKERFKKIDFQIMFRSYGLNGTMGPLEPDHSHVPKEIFLLCDVVAETQELADKVAALARVACVHGAYPGQVATAGNLAMPVTPLHIPLGQISEFNIYHLLPVSDPAALFPRHVSIVGVADDSTAPRNLEFGYDLQAEPPLLLIQKGQNSASNGEHKSTAGHTEADRTNGANGTSAHITEGEGPIPLLKLAKVIRSKNAGPFELTFDIIFNDEQCFNYAQKSPALGDAKLAKLYHITEMEILASHFFKPALAFKFTIPRPWIAGGFGERDVHCSQQHAPLLDLEL
;
A
#
# COMPACT_ATOMS: atom_id res chain seq x y z
N MET A 1 13.26 -34.03 -29.60
CA MET A 1 13.09 -33.11 -28.47
C MET A 1 11.63 -32.76 -28.38
N SER A 2 11.04 -32.72 -27.19
CA SER A 2 9.69 -32.16 -27.01
C SER A 2 9.65 -30.71 -27.48
N LEU A 3 8.51 -30.28 -28.01
CA LEU A 3 8.30 -28.86 -28.32
C LEU A 3 8.33 -28.06 -27.00
N PRO A 4 8.84 -26.81 -27.00
CA PRO A 4 8.82 -26.00 -25.80
C PRO A 4 7.39 -25.63 -25.39
N VAL A 5 7.17 -25.51 -24.09
CA VAL A 5 5.93 -24.99 -23.52
C VAL A 5 5.93 -23.47 -23.62
N LYS A 6 4.81 -22.87 -24.00
CA LYS A 6 4.68 -21.42 -24.17
C LYS A 6 3.52 -20.89 -23.35
N ILE A 7 3.81 -19.93 -22.47
CA ILE A 7 2.86 -19.38 -21.50
C ILE A 7 2.86 -17.87 -21.63
N VAL A 8 1.67 -17.26 -21.59
CA VAL A 8 1.52 -15.81 -21.47
C VAL A 8 0.96 -15.48 -20.08
N THR A 9 1.50 -14.45 -19.45
CA THR A 9 0.97 -13.86 -18.22
C THR A 9 0.59 -12.43 -18.51
N PRO A 10 -0.71 -12.08 -18.51
CA PRO A 10 -1.16 -10.73 -18.81
C PRO A 10 -0.72 -9.75 -17.72
N VAL A 11 -0.79 -10.17 -16.46
CA VAL A 11 -0.45 -9.33 -15.32
C VAL A 11 -0.13 -10.22 -14.12
N GLY A 12 0.67 -9.72 -13.17
CA GLY A 12 1.06 -10.47 -11.97
C GLY A 12 -0.03 -10.61 -10.90
N SER A 13 -1.24 -10.13 -11.17
CA SER A 13 -2.47 -10.42 -10.41
C SER A 13 -3.63 -9.90 -11.25
N ILE A 14 -4.63 -10.75 -11.48
CA ILE A 14 -5.88 -10.33 -12.15
C ILE A 14 -6.53 -9.21 -11.31
N GLY A 15 -7.22 -8.28 -11.97
CA GLY A 15 -7.83 -7.08 -11.41
C GLY A 15 -6.91 -5.86 -11.37
N MET A 16 -5.64 -5.98 -11.76
CA MET A 16 -4.71 -4.84 -11.83
C MET A 16 -4.67 -4.16 -13.21
N GLY A 17 -5.35 -4.73 -14.21
CA GLY A 17 -5.42 -4.19 -15.56
C GLY A 17 -4.16 -4.44 -16.40
N PHE A 18 -4.37 -4.86 -17.65
CA PHE A 18 -3.33 -5.08 -18.66
C PHE A 18 -3.75 -4.56 -20.03
N ASP A 19 -2.81 -4.49 -20.97
CA ASP A 19 -3.11 -4.16 -22.37
C ASP A 19 -3.59 -5.44 -23.11
N PRO A 20 -4.86 -5.52 -23.52
CA PRO A 20 -5.39 -6.71 -24.20
C PRO A 20 -4.62 -7.02 -25.49
N ALA A 21 -4.16 -6.00 -26.22
CA ALA A 21 -3.40 -6.22 -27.45
C ALA A 21 -2.09 -6.98 -27.19
N LYS A 22 -1.49 -6.80 -26.00
CA LYS A 22 -0.29 -7.52 -25.57
C LYS A 22 -0.59 -8.95 -25.16
N LEU A 23 -1.72 -9.22 -24.50
CA LEU A 23 -2.18 -10.60 -24.29
C LEU A 23 -2.26 -11.34 -25.63
N TYR A 24 -2.96 -10.76 -26.62
CA TYR A 24 -3.10 -11.37 -27.95
C TYR A 24 -1.76 -11.44 -28.72
N GLU A 25 -0.80 -10.54 -28.49
CA GLU A 25 0.57 -10.67 -29.02
C GLU A 25 1.24 -11.94 -28.48
N GLY A 26 1.13 -12.21 -27.18
CA GLY A 26 1.62 -13.46 -26.57
C GLY A 26 0.97 -14.70 -27.18
N LEU A 27 -0.33 -14.66 -27.44
CA LEU A 27 -1.02 -15.78 -28.11
C LEU A 27 -0.57 -15.96 -29.57
N LYS A 28 -0.33 -14.87 -30.32
CA LYS A 28 0.25 -14.91 -31.68
C LYS A 28 1.64 -15.53 -31.71
N LEU A 29 2.42 -15.40 -30.62
CA LEU A 29 3.72 -16.07 -30.46
C LEU A 29 3.58 -17.58 -30.17
N GLY A 30 2.34 -18.08 -30.04
CA GLY A 30 1.99 -19.48 -29.88
C GLY A 30 1.85 -19.92 -28.43
N ALA A 31 1.48 -19.04 -27.50
CA ALA A 31 1.15 -19.45 -26.14
C ALA A 31 -0.02 -20.43 -26.15
N THR A 32 0.06 -21.48 -25.35
CA THR A 32 -1.01 -22.48 -25.20
C THR A 32 -1.75 -22.35 -23.87
N ALA A 33 -1.22 -21.54 -22.95
CA ALA A 33 -1.89 -21.19 -21.71
C ALA A 33 -1.72 -19.70 -21.35
N ILE A 34 -2.76 -19.18 -20.72
CA ILE A 34 -2.77 -17.92 -19.98
C ILE A 34 -2.70 -18.28 -18.49
N ILE A 35 -1.67 -17.85 -17.79
CA ILE A 35 -1.48 -18.18 -16.36
C ILE A 35 -1.20 -16.90 -15.58
N ALA A 36 -1.86 -16.77 -14.42
CA ALA A 36 -1.58 -15.74 -13.42
C ALA A 36 -1.84 -16.28 -12.01
N ASP A 37 -1.06 -15.80 -11.04
CA ASP A 37 -1.33 -15.97 -9.62
C ASP A 37 -1.53 -14.59 -8.99
N ALA A 38 -2.36 -14.49 -7.95
CA ALA A 38 -2.64 -13.24 -7.25
C ALA A 38 -2.24 -13.29 -5.75
N GLY A 39 -1.50 -14.32 -5.35
CA GLY A 39 -1.18 -14.61 -3.99
C GLY A 39 -0.27 -13.55 -3.37
N SER A 40 -0.65 -12.95 -2.24
CA SER A 40 0.24 -12.00 -1.57
C SER A 40 -0.08 -11.80 -0.09
N THR A 41 0.97 -11.75 0.72
CA THR A 41 0.88 -11.29 2.12
C THR A 41 1.21 -9.80 2.29
N ASP A 42 1.72 -9.13 1.25
CA ASP A 42 2.27 -7.77 1.32
C ASP A 42 1.20 -6.72 1.60
N SER A 43 -0.01 -6.94 1.08
CA SER A 43 -1.18 -6.11 1.38
C SER A 43 -1.72 -6.29 2.80
N GLY A 44 -1.13 -7.20 3.58
CA GLY A 44 -1.56 -7.55 4.92
C GLY A 44 -2.76 -8.52 4.96
N PRO A 45 -3.23 -8.82 6.19
CA PRO A 45 -4.18 -9.91 6.48
C PRO A 45 -5.65 -9.58 6.17
N GLN A 46 -5.95 -8.36 5.74
CA GLN A 46 -7.32 -7.84 5.69
C GLN A 46 -8.22 -8.65 4.75
N LYS A 47 -7.71 -9.05 3.59
CA LYS A 47 -8.46 -9.83 2.59
C LYS A 47 -8.99 -11.13 3.21
N LEU A 48 -8.09 -11.90 3.82
CA LEU A 48 -8.39 -13.18 4.44
C LEU A 48 -9.25 -13.03 5.72
N ALA A 49 -9.02 -11.98 6.51
CA ALA A 49 -9.75 -11.76 7.76
C ALA A 49 -11.18 -11.23 7.56
N LEU A 50 -11.40 -10.41 6.53
CA LEU A 50 -12.67 -9.73 6.27
C LEU A 50 -13.43 -10.30 5.07
N GLY A 51 -12.82 -11.21 4.30
CA GLY A 51 -13.41 -11.78 3.08
C GLY A 51 -13.64 -10.73 1.99
N VAL A 52 -12.68 -9.80 1.86
CA VAL A 52 -12.66 -8.77 0.82
C VAL A 52 -11.58 -9.08 -0.21
N THR A 53 -11.79 -8.65 -1.44
CA THR A 53 -10.85 -8.87 -2.53
C THR A 53 -9.74 -7.81 -2.59
N MET A 54 -8.66 -8.12 -3.30
CA MET A 54 -7.55 -7.18 -3.55
C MET A 54 -7.95 -6.00 -4.41
N CYS A 55 -8.71 -6.26 -5.47
CA CYS A 55 -9.17 -5.25 -6.41
C CYS A 55 -10.70 -5.10 -6.32
N PRO A 56 -11.26 -3.96 -6.75
CA PRO A 56 -12.70 -3.82 -6.91
C PRO A 56 -13.26 -4.87 -7.87
N HIS A 57 -14.49 -5.31 -7.65
CA HIS A 57 -15.16 -6.32 -8.47
C HIS A 57 -15.12 -6.01 -9.97
N ASP A 58 -15.46 -4.78 -10.37
CA ASP A 58 -15.47 -4.35 -11.78
C ASP A 58 -14.11 -4.49 -12.47
N ALA A 59 -13.00 -4.38 -11.73
CA ALA A 59 -11.67 -4.56 -12.29
C ALA A 59 -11.38 -6.04 -12.61
N TYR A 60 -11.91 -6.97 -11.81
CA TYR A 60 -11.84 -8.41 -12.15
C TYR A 60 -12.71 -8.71 -13.36
N VAL A 61 -13.92 -8.14 -13.44
CA VAL A 61 -14.82 -8.31 -14.59
C VAL A 61 -14.10 -7.89 -15.87
N GLU A 62 -13.54 -6.68 -15.93
CA GLU A 62 -12.81 -6.16 -17.10
C GLU A 62 -11.67 -7.09 -17.55
N ASP A 63 -10.82 -7.53 -16.61
CA ASP A 63 -9.71 -8.44 -16.93
C ASP A 63 -10.20 -9.82 -17.42
N PHE A 64 -11.25 -10.38 -16.79
CA PHE A 64 -11.81 -11.68 -17.16
C PHE A 64 -12.50 -11.65 -18.53
N GLU A 65 -13.15 -10.55 -18.93
CA GLU A 65 -13.78 -10.44 -20.26
C GLU A 65 -12.77 -10.79 -21.37
N HIS A 66 -11.57 -10.21 -21.31
CA HIS A 66 -10.50 -10.46 -22.28
C HIS A 66 -9.90 -11.87 -22.18
N ILE A 67 -9.71 -12.39 -20.98
CA ILE A 67 -9.12 -13.72 -20.76
C ILE A 67 -10.08 -14.83 -21.23
N VAL A 68 -11.38 -14.70 -20.91
CA VAL A 68 -12.41 -15.67 -21.30
C VAL A 68 -12.66 -15.63 -22.79
N ASP A 69 -12.69 -14.44 -23.42
CA ASP A 69 -12.73 -14.31 -24.88
C ASP A 69 -11.51 -15.00 -25.51
N ALA A 70 -10.30 -14.74 -25.03
CA ALA A 70 -9.10 -15.40 -25.54
C ALA A 70 -9.15 -16.94 -25.41
N CYS A 71 -9.63 -17.45 -24.28
CA CYS A 71 -9.84 -18.89 -24.04
C CYS A 71 -10.82 -19.49 -25.06
N TRP A 72 -12.00 -18.87 -25.22
CA TRP A 72 -13.03 -19.32 -26.14
C TRP A 72 -12.55 -19.34 -27.60
N HIS A 73 -11.98 -18.23 -28.07
CA HIS A 73 -11.60 -18.04 -29.46
C HIS A 73 -10.38 -18.89 -29.84
N HIS A 74 -9.38 -19.01 -28.96
CA HIS A 74 -8.08 -19.62 -29.29
C HIS A 74 -7.82 -20.98 -28.65
N LYS A 75 -8.76 -21.52 -27.85
CA LYS A 75 -8.64 -22.82 -27.17
C LYS A 75 -7.38 -22.94 -26.30
N VAL A 76 -6.94 -21.81 -25.75
CA VAL A 76 -5.84 -21.79 -24.78
C VAL A 76 -6.38 -22.12 -23.39
N LYS A 77 -5.58 -22.83 -22.60
CA LYS A 77 -5.92 -23.11 -21.19
C LYS A 77 -5.78 -21.83 -20.37
N VAL A 78 -6.63 -21.65 -19.37
CA VAL A 78 -6.49 -20.55 -18.40
C VAL A 78 -6.29 -21.16 -17.02
N LEU A 79 -5.23 -20.77 -16.32
CA LEU A 79 -5.00 -21.16 -14.93
C LEU A 79 -4.81 -19.91 -14.08
N ILE A 80 -5.75 -19.64 -13.19
CA ILE A 80 -5.68 -18.52 -12.24
C ILE A 80 -5.67 -19.09 -10.83
N SER A 81 -4.72 -18.67 -10.00
CA SER A 81 -4.65 -19.11 -8.60
C SER A 81 -4.63 -17.95 -7.61
N SER A 82 -4.84 -18.29 -6.33
CA SER A 82 -5.00 -17.34 -5.23
C SER A 82 -6.12 -16.33 -5.50
N ALA A 83 -7.29 -16.84 -5.94
CA ALA A 83 -8.47 -16.03 -6.25
C ALA A 83 -8.79 -14.97 -5.18
N GLY A 84 -9.11 -13.76 -5.60
CA GLY A 84 -9.34 -12.59 -4.72
C GLY A 84 -8.08 -12.04 -4.01
N GLY A 85 -6.92 -12.68 -4.19
CA GLY A 85 -5.64 -12.33 -3.59
C GLY A 85 -5.34 -13.01 -2.25
N ASP A 86 -6.34 -13.62 -1.61
CA ASP A 86 -6.19 -14.45 -0.42
C ASP A 86 -6.37 -15.95 -0.71
N GLY A 87 -7.02 -16.30 -1.82
CA GLY A 87 -7.28 -17.67 -2.23
C GLY A 87 -8.34 -18.39 -1.41
N SER A 88 -9.30 -17.68 -0.80
CA SER A 88 -10.45 -18.30 -0.12
C SER A 88 -11.39 -19.02 -1.10
N ASN A 89 -12.17 -19.98 -0.60
CA ASN A 89 -13.14 -20.71 -1.44
C ASN A 89 -14.23 -19.76 -1.95
N LYS A 90 -14.63 -18.79 -1.11
CA LYS A 90 -15.57 -17.72 -1.49
C LYS A 90 -15.09 -16.98 -2.74
N HIS A 91 -13.82 -16.57 -2.80
CA HIS A 91 -13.31 -15.82 -3.95
C HIS A 91 -13.05 -16.71 -5.18
N VAL A 92 -12.79 -18.01 -4.98
CA VAL A 92 -12.81 -18.98 -6.10
C VAL A 92 -14.20 -19.01 -6.74
N ASP A 93 -15.25 -19.10 -5.93
CA ASP A 93 -16.62 -19.09 -6.42
C ASP A 93 -16.97 -17.76 -7.10
N GLU A 94 -16.62 -16.62 -6.49
CA GLU A 94 -16.85 -15.29 -7.09
C GLU A 94 -16.18 -15.14 -8.47
N PHE A 95 -14.95 -15.63 -8.64
CA PHE A 95 -14.27 -15.59 -9.94
C PHE A 95 -14.96 -16.49 -10.98
N VAL A 96 -15.47 -17.65 -10.57
CA VAL A 96 -16.25 -18.51 -11.47
C VAL A 96 -17.58 -17.88 -11.83
N ASP A 97 -18.24 -17.17 -10.91
CA ASP A 97 -19.48 -16.44 -11.19
C ASP A 97 -19.25 -15.34 -12.24
N ILE A 98 -18.15 -14.58 -12.16
CA ILE A 98 -17.76 -13.59 -13.19
C ILE A 98 -17.60 -14.26 -14.57
N ILE A 99 -16.94 -15.42 -14.61
CA ILE A 99 -16.73 -16.18 -15.86
C ILE A 99 -18.06 -16.70 -16.41
N GLU A 100 -18.92 -17.25 -15.56
CA GLU A 100 -20.26 -17.73 -15.90
C GLU A 100 -21.09 -16.62 -16.52
N GLU A 101 -21.15 -15.45 -15.87
CA GLU A 101 -21.88 -14.28 -16.38
C GLU A 101 -21.39 -13.84 -17.76
N HIS A 102 -20.07 -13.79 -17.97
CA HIS A 102 -19.51 -13.45 -19.29
C HIS A 102 -19.85 -14.50 -20.34
N CYS A 103 -19.76 -15.78 -19.99
CA CYS A 103 -20.11 -16.88 -20.88
C CYS A 103 -21.59 -16.83 -21.28
N GLN A 104 -22.50 -16.53 -20.35
CA GLN A 104 -23.93 -16.34 -20.63
C GLN A 104 -24.17 -15.17 -21.57
N LYS A 105 -23.54 -14.01 -21.33
CA LYS A 105 -23.65 -12.82 -22.19
C LYS A 105 -23.21 -13.09 -23.63
N LYS A 106 -22.15 -13.89 -23.80
CA LYS A 106 -21.55 -14.19 -25.12
C LYS A 106 -22.07 -15.47 -25.77
N ASN A 107 -22.95 -16.22 -25.09
CA ASN A 107 -23.39 -17.56 -25.46
C ASN A 107 -22.22 -18.57 -25.59
N TYR A 108 -21.18 -18.45 -24.77
CA TYR A 108 -20.09 -19.41 -24.71
C TYR A 108 -20.46 -20.61 -23.83
N ARG A 109 -19.70 -21.69 -24.00
CA ARG A 109 -19.78 -22.88 -23.15
C ARG A 109 -18.38 -23.38 -22.85
N LEU A 110 -17.93 -23.24 -21.60
CA LEU A 110 -16.58 -23.59 -21.18
C LEU A 110 -16.62 -24.58 -20.02
N LYS A 111 -15.63 -25.46 -19.92
CA LYS A 111 -15.43 -26.35 -18.76
C LYS A 111 -14.49 -25.67 -17.77
N VAL A 112 -14.95 -25.51 -16.53
CA VAL A 112 -14.21 -24.87 -15.45
C VAL A 112 -13.94 -25.87 -14.34
N THR A 113 -12.71 -25.89 -13.82
CA THR A 113 -12.37 -26.61 -12.59
C THR A 113 -12.08 -25.61 -11.47
N LYS A 114 -12.78 -25.74 -10.35
CA LYS A 114 -12.50 -25.06 -9.09
C LYS A 114 -11.57 -25.91 -8.24
N ILE A 115 -10.54 -25.31 -7.66
CA ILE A 115 -9.66 -25.97 -6.68
C ILE A 115 -9.72 -25.17 -5.37
N TYR A 116 -10.25 -25.78 -4.32
CA TYR A 116 -10.43 -25.13 -3.02
C TYR A 116 -9.22 -25.29 -2.10
N ALA A 117 -8.97 -24.28 -1.27
CA ALA A 117 -7.79 -24.18 -0.42
C ALA A 117 -8.07 -23.98 1.07
N GLU A 118 -9.33 -23.76 1.46
CA GLU A 118 -9.69 -23.69 2.87
C GLU A 118 -9.56 -25.06 3.55
N ILE A 119 -8.94 -25.08 4.73
CA ILE A 119 -8.65 -26.31 5.46
C ILE A 119 -9.58 -26.44 6.66
N ASP A 120 -10.10 -27.66 6.84
CA ASP A 120 -10.95 -28.02 7.96
C ASP A 120 -10.26 -27.77 9.32
N ARG A 121 -10.98 -27.09 10.22
CA ARG A 121 -10.44 -26.69 11.53
C ARG A 121 -10.18 -27.88 12.44
N ASP A 122 -10.99 -28.94 12.35
CA ASP A 122 -10.84 -30.13 13.17
C ASP A 122 -9.61 -30.94 12.75
N LEU A 123 -9.32 -30.98 11.44
CA LEU A 123 -8.05 -31.50 10.93
C LEU A 123 -6.85 -30.76 11.54
N ILE A 124 -6.87 -29.41 11.52
CA ILE A 124 -5.79 -28.60 12.08
C ILE A 124 -5.64 -28.87 13.58
N LYS A 125 -6.74 -28.82 14.35
CA LYS A 125 -6.72 -29.07 15.81
C LYS A 125 -6.21 -30.46 16.16
N LYS A 126 -6.58 -31.49 15.37
CA LYS A 126 -6.06 -32.85 15.53
C LYS A 126 -4.56 -32.92 15.24
N SER A 127 -4.07 -32.22 14.22
CA SER A 127 -2.64 -32.14 13.91
C SER A 127 -1.85 -31.40 15.00
N ILE A 128 -2.45 -30.40 15.68
CA ILE A 128 -1.88 -29.78 16.89
C ILE A 128 -1.75 -30.81 18.02
N ASP A 129 -2.80 -31.59 18.30
CA ASP A 129 -2.78 -32.62 19.36
C ASP A 129 -1.72 -33.69 19.12
N GLN A 130 -1.44 -33.99 17.85
CA GLN A 130 -0.41 -34.94 17.44
C GLN A 130 1.00 -34.34 17.40
N GLY A 131 1.15 -33.03 17.63
CA GLY A 131 2.44 -32.34 17.57
C GLY A 131 3.04 -32.27 16.16
N LEU A 132 2.21 -32.33 15.12
CA LEU A 132 2.66 -32.37 13.71
C LEU A 132 2.87 -30.97 13.11
N ILE A 133 2.14 -29.97 13.59
CA ILE A 133 2.23 -28.60 13.05
C ILE A 133 3.48 -27.92 13.57
N THR A 134 4.24 -27.29 12.66
CA THR A 134 5.45 -26.55 12.99
C THR A 134 5.34 -25.07 12.58
N PRO A 135 5.99 -24.14 13.30
CA PRO A 135 6.07 -22.74 12.88
C PRO A 135 6.70 -22.57 11.49
N CYS A 136 6.15 -21.65 10.67
CA CYS A 136 6.79 -21.21 9.44
C CYS A 136 7.59 -19.93 9.72
N GLY A 137 8.90 -20.07 9.99
CA GLY A 137 9.74 -18.94 10.39
C GLY A 137 9.56 -18.56 11.87
N TYR A 138 9.63 -17.26 12.17
CA TYR A 138 9.64 -16.74 13.54
C TYR A 138 8.23 -16.45 14.08
N VAL A 139 7.37 -17.47 14.14
CA VAL A 139 6.06 -17.38 14.80
C VAL A 139 5.99 -18.34 16.01
N PRO A 140 5.16 -18.04 17.03
CA PRO A 140 4.92 -18.95 18.15
C PRO A 140 4.33 -20.28 17.69
N ALA A 141 4.35 -21.30 18.56
CA ALA A 141 3.65 -22.56 18.27
C ALA A 141 2.12 -22.33 18.13
N LEU A 142 1.49 -23.02 17.18
CA LEU A 142 0.05 -22.88 16.93
C LEU A 142 -0.78 -23.44 18.08
N GLU A 143 -1.65 -22.61 18.64
CA GLU A 143 -2.61 -23.00 19.66
C GLU A 143 -4.03 -23.16 19.08
N LYS A 144 -4.83 -24.07 19.63
CA LYS A 144 -6.22 -24.29 19.18
C LYS A 144 -7.09 -23.03 19.25
N LYS A 145 -6.86 -22.16 20.24
CA LYS A 145 -7.56 -20.88 20.38
C LYS A 145 -7.35 -19.96 19.16
N GLU A 146 -6.18 -20.04 18.52
CA GLU A 146 -5.87 -19.25 17.31
C GLU A 146 -6.57 -19.84 16.08
N VAL A 147 -6.69 -21.17 16.02
CA VAL A 147 -7.52 -21.85 15.02
C VAL A 147 -8.99 -21.44 15.17
N ASP A 148 -9.50 -21.30 16.39
CA ASP A 148 -10.87 -20.84 16.65
C ASP A 148 -11.05 -19.36 16.31
N ALA A 149 -10.04 -18.53 16.58
CA ALA A 149 -10.09 -17.08 16.35
C ALA A 149 -9.98 -16.68 14.86
N ALA A 150 -9.36 -17.50 14.01
CA ALA A 150 -9.19 -17.18 12.59
C ALA A 150 -10.56 -17.09 11.88
N THR A 151 -10.77 -16.09 11.02
CA THR A 151 -11.98 -16.00 10.18
C THR A 151 -11.96 -17.09 9.12
N THR A 152 -10.86 -17.20 8.39
CA THR A 152 -10.63 -18.17 7.32
C THR A 152 -9.21 -18.72 7.45
N ILE A 153 -9.04 -20.01 7.15
CA ILE A 153 -7.73 -20.66 7.14
C ILE A 153 -7.56 -21.35 5.80
N VAL A 154 -6.54 -20.95 5.06
CA VAL A 154 -6.18 -21.53 3.75
C VAL A 154 -4.83 -22.24 3.85
N ALA A 155 -4.61 -23.21 2.97
CA ALA A 155 -3.29 -23.81 2.77
C ALA A 155 -2.76 -23.44 1.39
N GLN A 156 -1.46 -23.13 1.34
CA GLN A 156 -0.75 -22.88 0.10
C GLN A 156 -0.49 -24.21 -0.64
N MET A 157 -1.25 -24.46 -1.71
CA MET A 157 -1.09 -25.67 -2.52
C MET A 157 0.15 -25.64 -3.42
N GLY A 158 0.74 -26.81 -3.68
CA GLY A 158 1.79 -26.99 -4.69
C GLY A 158 1.22 -27.22 -6.09
N LEU A 159 2.05 -27.76 -6.99
CA LEU A 159 1.65 -28.03 -8.38
C LEU A 159 0.68 -29.21 -8.51
N GLU A 160 0.58 -30.06 -7.49
CA GLU A 160 -0.09 -31.37 -7.55
C GLU A 160 -1.59 -31.26 -7.88
N PRO A 161 -2.38 -30.37 -7.24
CA PRO A 161 -3.79 -30.21 -7.61
C PRO A 161 -4.01 -29.75 -9.04
N PHE A 162 -3.10 -28.92 -9.59
CA PHE A 162 -3.18 -28.47 -10.98
C PHE A 162 -2.88 -29.61 -11.96
N VAL A 163 -1.83 -30.40 -11.67
CA VAL A 163 -1.48 -31.57 -12.48
C VAL A 163 -2.60 -32.60 -12.47
N GLU A 164 -3.21 -32.87 -11.31
CA GLU A 164 -4.35 -33.80 -11.24
C GLU A 164 -5.57 -33.26 -11.98
N ALA A 165 -5.90 -31.98 -11.82
CA ALA A 165 -7.02 -31.36 -12.54
C ALA A 165 -6.87 -31.49 -14.07
N LEU A 166 -5.66 -31.25 -14.61
CA LEU A 166 -5.37 -31.36 -16.04
C LEU A 166 -5.37 -32.82 -16.52
N LYS A 167 -4.86 -33.76 -15.72
CA LYS A 167 -4.86 -35.20 -16.05
C LYS A 167 -6.26 -35.83 -16.02
N GLU A 168 -7.05 -35.51 -14.98
CA GLU A 168 -8.41 -36.01 -14.81
C GLU A 168 -9.37 -35.39 -15.84
N ASN A 169 -9.13 -34.14 -16.24
CA ASN A 169 -9.97 -33.41 -17.20
C ASN A 169 -9.12 -32.72 -18.28
N PRO A 170 -8.55 -33.46 -19.25
CA PRO A 170 -7.70 -32.88 -20.30
C PRO A 170 -8.40 -31.83 -21.18
N ASP A 171 -9.73 -31.87 -21.22
CA ASP A 171 -10.59 -30.93 -21.95
C ASP A 171 -11.07 -29.74 -21.09
N VAL A 172 -10.57 -29.55 -19.87
CA VAL A 172 -10.86 -28.35 -19.04
C VAL A 172 -10.39 -27.09 -19.77
N ASP A 173 -11.20 -26.04 -19.81
CA ASP A 173 -10.81 -24.78 -20.45
C ASP A 173 -10.12 -23.85 -19.43
N ILE A 174 -10.69 -23.75 -18.22
CA ILE A 174 -10.25 -22.82 -17.18
C ILE A 174 -10.11 -23.54 -15.83
N ILE A 175 -9.03 -23.26 -15.09
CA ILE A 175 -8.84 -23.66 -13.69
C ILE A 175 -8.78 -22.39 -12.85
N ILE A 176 -9.67 -22.29 -11.87
CA ILE A 176 -9.63 -21.26 -10.83
C ILE A 176 -9.32 -21.93 -9.50
N ALA A 177 -8.19 -21.56 -8.90
CA ALA A 177 -7.71 -22.14 -7.67
C ALA A 177 -7.67 -21.13 -6.52
N GLY A 178 -7.87 -21.63 -5.31
CA GLY A 178 -7.64 -20.92 -4.07
C GLY A 178 -6.15 -20.69 -3.82
N ARG A 179 -5.77 -20.56 -2.55
CA ARG A 179 -4.40 -20.19 -2.16
C ARG A 179 -3.37 -21.17 -2.71
N ALA A 180 -2.46 -20.68 -3.53
CA ALA A 180 -1.41 -21.47 -4.14
C ALA A 180 -0.02 -20.89 -3.85
N TYR A 181 0.99 -21.74 -3.98
CA TYR A 181 2.35 -21.26 -4.12
C TYR A 181 2.46 -20.59 -5.48
N ASP A 182 2.91 -19.36 -5.51
CA ASP A 182 2.78 -18.48 -6.67
C ASP A 182 3.32 -19.10 -7.99
N PRO A 183 4.42 -19.89 -8.00
CA PRO A 183 4.87 -20.61 -9.20
C PRO A 183 4.09 -21.89 -9.53
N ALA A 184 3.25 -22.41 -8.63
CA ALA A 184 2.59 -23.71 -8.75
C ALA A 184 1.69 -23.89 -9.98
N PRO A 185 0.81 -22.94 -10.38
CA PRO A 185 0.01 -23.12 -11.59
C PRO A 185 0.90 -23.20 -12.85
N TYR A 186 2.00 -22.44 -12.89
CA TYR A 186 2.98 -22.49 -13.97
C TYR A 186 3.71 -23.84 -14.01
N ALA A 187 4.22 -24.27 -12.86
CA ALA A 187 4.94 -25.53 -12.74
C ALA A 187 4.02 -26.72 -13.07
N GLY A 188 2.77 -26.69 -12.59
CA GLY A 188 1.76 -27.71 -12.87
C GLY A 188 1.45 -27.83 -14.36
N TYR A 189 1.24 -26.70 -15.05
CA TYR A 189 1.04 -26.71 -16.50
C TYR A 189 2.28 -27.21 -17.25
N CYS A 190 3.49 -26.78 -16.87
CA CYS A 190 4.73 -27.27 -17.48
C CYS A 190 4.88 -28.79 -17.34
N VAL A 191 4.61 -29.35 -16.16
CA VAL A 191 4.69 -30.79 -15.91
C VAL A 191 3.66 -31.56 -16.75
N ASP A 192 2.42 -31.07 -16.83
CA ASP A 192 1.38 -31.64 -17.68
C ASP A 192 1.81 -31.66 -19.16
N GLN A 193 2.46 -30.60 -19.63
CA GLN A 193 2.98 -30.48 -20.99
C GLN A 193 4.32 -31.23 -21.22
N GLY A 194 4.81 -31.95 -20.22
CA GLY A 194 5.94 -32.87 -20.35
C GLY A 194 7.32 -32.32 -19.96
N ILE A 195 7.39 -31.16 -19.28
CA ILE A 195 8.61 -30.71 -18.62
C ILE A 195 8.87 -31.59 -17.39
N LYS A 196 10.07 -32.19 -17.32
CA LYS A 196 10.48 -33.11 -16.26
C LYS A 196 11.31 -32.42 -15.19
N ASN A 197 12.08 -31.41 -15.55
CA ASN A 197 12.86 -30.65 -14.58
C ASN A 197 11.97 -29.67 -13.80
N LEU A 198 11.61 -30.05 -12.59
CA LEU A 198 10.85 -29.20 -11.67
C LEU A 198 11.59 -27.90 -11.33
N GLY A 199 12.92 -27.90 -11.27
CA GLY A 199 13.70 -26.68 -11.01
C GLY A 199 13.49 -25.62 -12.10
N THR A 200 13.51 -26.03 -13.37
CA THR A 200 13.20 -25.13 -14.49
C THR A 200 11.75 -24.64 -14.44
N ALA A 201 10.80 -25.54 -14.21
CA ALA A 201 9.38 -25.22 -14.18
C ALA A 201 9.02 -24.23 -13.05
N TYR A 202 9.50 -24.49 -11.83
CA TYR A 202 9.30 -23.62 -10.68
C TYR A 202 10.05 -22.29 -10.81
N HIS A 203 11.30 -22.28 -11.28
CA HIS A 203 12.05 -21.03 -11.46
C HIS A 203 11.40 -20.13 -12.52
N MET A 204 10.92 -20.72 -13.62
CA MET A 204 10.14 -19.98 -14.62
C MET A 204 8.85 -19.40 -14.01
N GLY A 205 8.12 -20.21 -13.24
CA GLY A 205 6.92 -19.73 -12.53
C GLY A 205 7.24 -18.57 -11.60
N LYS A 206 8.31 -18.66 -10.81
CA LYS A 206 8.76 -17.57 -9.90
C LYS A 206 9.06 -16.27 -10.64
N VAL A 207 9.56 -16.36 -11.87
CA VAL A 207 9.82 -15.17 -12.70
C VAL A 207 8.54 -14.62 -13.33
N MET A 208 7.60 -15.50 -13.69
CA MET A 208 6.39 -15.14 -14.43
C MET A 208 5.21 -14.74 -13.54
N GLU A 209 5.14 -15.17 -12.27
CA GLU A 209 4.03 -14.89 -11.35
C GLU A 209 3.80 -13.40 -11.13
N CYS A 210 4.87 -12.59 -11.16
CA CYS A 210 4.81 -11.13 -11.08
C CYS A 210 4.62 -10.45 -12.46
N GLY A 211 4.27 -11.21 -13.50
CA GLY A 211 4.26 -10.74 -14.88
C GLY A 211 5.66 -10.34 -15.37
N ALA A 212 5.79 -9.18 -16.02
CA ALA A 212 7.05 -8.71 -16.58
C ALA A 212 7.90 -7.82 -15.65
N HIS A 213 7.77 -8.01 -14.33
CA HIS A 213 8.55 -7.29 -13.32
C HIS A 213 10.06 -7.62 -13.35
N ALA A 214 10.44 -8.78 -13.87
CA ALA A 214 11.85 -9.11 -14.15
C ALA A 214 12.44 -8.33 -15.34
N GLY A 215 11.61 -7.57 -16.08
CA GLY A 215 12.03 -6.66 -17.13
C GLY A 215 12.59 -5.34 -16.61
N THR A 216 13.43 -4.69 -17.42
CA THR A 216 13.93 -3.34 -17.20
C THR A 216 13.66 -2.44 -18.42
N PRO A 217 12.98 -1.29 -18.24
CA PRO A 217 12.15 -0.94 -17.07
C PRO A 217 11.08 -2.00 -16.77
N LYS A 218 10.52 -1.99 -15.55
CA LYS A 218 9.43 -2.92 -15.17
C LYS A 218 8.23 -2.74 -16.11
N SER A 219 7.59 -3.85 -16.46
CA SER A 219 6.37 -3.88 -17.28
C SER A 219 5.42 -4.98 -16.79
N ARG A 220 4.21 -5.09 -17.37
CA ARG A 220 3.16 -6.00 -16.86
C ARG A 220 3.11 -7.33 -17.60
N GLU A 221 2.91 -7.30 -18.91
CA GLU A 221 2.62 -8.50 -19.71
C GLU A 221 3.92 -9.24 -20.08
N ALA A 222 3.96 -10.54 -19.79
CA ALA A 222 5.11 -11.41 -20.02
C ALA A 222 4.75 -12.62 -20.89
N PHE A 223 5.73 -13.11 -21.63
CA PHE A 223 5.66 -14.36 -22.37
C PHE A 223 6.87 -15.23 -22.05
N ALA A 224 6.64 -16.49 -21.72
CA ALA A 224 7.69 -17.47 -21.46
C ALA A 224 7.74 -18.56 -22.53
N THR A 225 8.95 -18.96 -22.91
CA THR A 225 9.22 -20.21 -23.64
C THR A 225 10.06 -21.12 -22.75
N VAL A 226 9.60 -22.34 -22.54
CA VAL A 226 10.13 -23.26 -21.53
C VAL A 226 10.55 -24.57 -22.17
N TRP A 227 11.79 -24.97 -21.92
CA TRP A 227 12.34 -26.28 -22.23
C TRP A 227 12.62 -27.04 -20.93
N ASP A 228 13.06 -28.29 -21.04
CA ASP A 228 13.36 -29.08 -19.85
C ASP A 228 14.53 -28.51 -19.05
N ASP A 229 15.54 -27.94 -19.71
CA ASP A 229 16.78 -27.49 -19.08
C ASP A 229 16.86 -25.97 -18.84
N ARG A 230 15.94 -25.18 -19.41
CA ARG A 230 15.97 -23.71 -19.36
C ARG A 230 14.62 -23.09 -19.69
N PHE A 231 14.49 -21.80 -19.42
CA PHE A 231 13.40 -20.98 -19.93
C PHE A 231 13.91 -19.62 -20.43
N GLU A 232 13.11 -18.97 -21.24
CA GLU A 232 13.30 -17.59 -21.68
C GLU A 232 12.03 -16.78 -21.44
N MET A 233 12.19 -15.55 -20.95
CA MET A 233 11.12 -14.61 -20.66
C MET A 233 11.27 -13.37 -21.54
N LEU A 234 10.18 -13.02 -22.21
CA LEU A 234 10.01 -11.85 -23.07
C LEU A 234 8.97 -10.92 -22.44
N PRO A 235 9.35 -9.70 -22.03
CA PRO A 235 8.40 -8.64 -21.77
C PRO A 235 7.67 -8.28 -23.08
N LEU A 236 6.34 -8.27 -23.09
CA LEU A 236 5.56 -7.97 -24.31
C LEU A 236 5.50 -6.46 -24.59
N GLN A 237 5.76 -5.63 -23.59
CA GLN A 237 5.93 -4.20 -23.77
C GLN A 237 7.23 -3.88 -24.52
N GLY A 238 7.12 -3.14 -25.63
CA GLY A 238 8.25 -2.89 -26.54
C GLY A 238 9.39 -2.05 -25.95
N HIS A 239 9.11 -1.28 -24.89
CA HIS A 239 10.11 -0.48 -24.18
C HIS A 239 10.88 -1.28 -23.12
N ALA A 240 10.39 -2.45 -22.73
CA ALA A 240 11.00 -3.30 -21.71
C ALA A 240 11.85 -4.42 -22.34
N ARG A 241 12.89 -4.83 -21.62
CA ARG A 241 13.71 -6.00 -21.96
C ARG A 241 14.11 -6.77 -20.71
N CYS A 242 14.39 -8.05 -20.87
CA CYS A 242 14.93 -8.89 -19.84
C CYS A 242 16.44 -9.02 -20.02
N THR A 243 17.20 -8.92 -18.93
CA THR A 243 18.67 -9.03 -18.92
C THR A 243 19.08 -10.08 -17.89
N ALA A 244 20.30 -10.60 -18.01
CA ALA A 244 20.83 -11.51 -16.99
C ALA A 244 20.77 -10.89 -15.58
N TYR A 245 21.11 -9.61 -15.45
CA TYR A 245 21.05 -8.88 -14.19
C TYR A 245 19.63 -8.73 -13.65
N SER A 246 18.67 -8.36 -14.50
CA SER A 246 17.29 -8.13 -14.06
C SER A 246 16.58 -9.42 -13.65
N LEU A 247 16.86 -10.55 -14.35
CA LEU A 247 16.40 -11.88 -13.92
C LEU A 247 17.00 -12.29 -12.59
N ALA A 248 18.33 -12.23 -12.46
CA ALA A 248 19.01 -12.60 -11.22
C ALA A 248 18.55 -11.74 -10.03
N SER A 249 18.32 -10.44 -10.26
CA SER A 249 17.80 -9.52 -9.24
C SER A 249 16.37 -9.87 -8.83
N HIS A 250 15.56 -10.41 -9.76
CA HIS A 250 14.20 -10.83 -9.46
C HIS A 250 14.16 -12.08 -8.57
N SER A 251 15.17 -12.95 -8.61
CA SER A 251 15.29 -14.07 -7.66
C SER A 251 15.46 -13.63 -6.20
N LEU A 252 15.87 -12.37 -5.94
CA LEU A 252 15.93 -11.79 -4.58
C LEU A 252 14.57 -11.25 -4.11
N TYR A 253 13.66 -10.98 -5.04
CA TYR A 253 12.40 -10.30 -4.75
C TYR A 253 11.49 -11.18 -3.89
N GLU A 254 10.98 -10.63 -2.79
CA GLU A 254 10.07 -11.30 -1.83
C GLU A 254 10.60 -12.63 -1.27
N ASN A 255 11.92 -12.80 -1.20
CA ASN A 255 12.56 -14.00 -0.69
C ASN A 255 13.59 -13.67 0.39
N ALA A 256 13.64 -14.49 1.45
CA ALA A 256 14.65 -14.37 2.50
C ALA A 256 16.07 -14.63 1.98
N ARG A 257 16.20 -15.40 0.90
CA ARG A 257 17.44 -15.73 0.21
C ARG A 257 17.22 -15.68 -1.29
N GLY A 258 18.20 -15.15 -2.03
CA GLY A 258 18.14 -15.11 -3.50
C GLY A 258 18.40 -16.46 -4.19
N ASP A 259 18.99 -17.41 -3.46
CA ASP A 259 19.50 -18.67 -4.02
C ASP A 259 18.72 -19.92 -3.59
N TYR A 260 17.79 -19.79 -2.63
CA TYR A 260 17.02 -20.90 -2.08
C TYR A 260 15.62 -20.46 -1.68
N HIS A 261 14.60 -21.02 -2.34
CA HIS A 261 13.19 -20.62 -2.17
C HIS A 261 12.35 -21.82 -1.71
N PRO A 262 12.06 -21.95 -0.40
CA PRO A 262 11.19 -23.00 0.12
C PRO A 262 9.75 -22.85 -0.39
N GLY A 263 9.10 -23.98 -0.67
CA GLY A 263 7.68 -24.05 -1.05
C GLY A 263 7.08 -25.41 -0.73
N PRO A 264 5.82 -25.66 -1.11
CA PRO A 264 5.18 -26.96 -0.90
C PRO A 264 6.01 -28.09 -1.53
N GLY A 265 6.29 -29.14 -0.75
CA GLY A 265 7.01 -30.34 -1.19
C GLY A 265 8.52 -30.21 -1.37
N GLY A 266 9.13 -29.04 -1.16
CA GLY A 266 10.56 -28.87 -1.37
C GLY A 266 11.04 -27.42 -1.43
N ALA A 267 12.07 -27.17 -2.22
CA ALA A 267 12.59 -25.83 -2.45
C ALA A 267 13.25 -25.69 -3.82
N ILE A 268 13.16 -24.49 -4.40
CA ILE A 268 13.94 -24.12 -5.58
C ILE A 268 15.37 -23.78 -5.13
N ASP A 269 16.36 -24.45 -5.70
CA ASP A 269 17.79 -24.20 -5.51
C ASP A 269 18.37 -23.57 -6.78
N LEU A 270 18.81 -22.31 -6.64
CA LEU A 270 19.37 -21.49 -7.70
C LEU A 270 20.90 -21.35 -7.59
N THR A 271 21.56 -22.06 -6.67
CA THR A 271 23.03 -21.96 -6.48
C THR A 271 23.84 -22.34 -7.73
N LYS A 272 23.26 -23.18 -8.59
CA LYS A 272 23.82 -23.58 -9.89
C LYS A 272 23.15 -22.88 -11.08
N ALA A 273 22.22 -21.98 -10.83
CA ALA A 273 21.51 -21.27 -11.89
C ALA A 273 22.45 -20.28 -12.60
N SER A 274 22.30 -20.20 -13.91
CA SER A 274 22.95 -19.20 -14.76
C SER A 274 21.89 -18.36 -15.45
N PHE A 275 22.18 -17.08 -15.64
CA PHE A 275 21.28 -16.11 -16.28
C PHE A 275 21.95 -15.55 -17.54
N TYR A 276 21.19 -15.42 -18.61
CA TYR A 276 21.74 -14.99 -19.91
C TYR A 276 20.73 -14.11 -20.67
N PRO A 277 21.21 -13.11 -21.44
CA PRO A 277 20.37 -12.43 -22.41
C PRO A 277 20.17 -13.30 -23.66
N THR A 278 19.09 -13.09 -24.41
CA THR A 278 18.94 -13.62 -25.78
C THR A 278 19.23 -12.51 -26.80
N GLU A 279 19.24 -12.86 -28.08
CA GLU A 279 19.12 -11.84 -29.13
C GLU A 279 17.76 -11.11 -28.97
N GLY A 280 17.78 -9.78 -29.00
CA GLY A 280 16.58 -8.94 -28.86
C GLY A 280 16.31 -8.45 -27.43
N ARG A 281 15.10 -8.70 -26.92
CA ARG A 281 14.60 -8.18 -25.63
C ARG A 281 14.33 -9.25 -24.58
N SER A 282 14.55 -10.52 -24.89
CA SER A 282 14.34 -11.61 -23.94
C SER A 282 15.61 -11.93 -23.15
N GLY A 283 15.44 -12.67 -22.07
CA GLY A 283 16.50 -13.22 -21.24
C GLY A 283 16.03 -14.53 -20.65
N GLY A 284 16.96 -15.39 -20.26
CA GLY A 284 16.64 -16.71 -19.76
C GLY A 284 17.49 -17.15 -18.58
N SER A 285 17.11 -18.29 -18.02
CA SER A 285 17.86 -18.96 -16.98
C SER A 285 17.87 -20.48 -17.18
N THR A 286 18.95 -21.11 -16.74
CA THR A 286 19.19 -22.56 -16.76
C THR A 286 19.88 -22.99 -15.46
N GLY A 287 19.86 -24.28 -15.15
CA GLY A 287 20.62 -24.85 -14.02
C GLY A 287 19.94 -24.81 -12.66
N ALA A 288 18.69 -24.34 -12.59
CA ALA A 288 17.85 -24.45 -11.39
C ALA A 288 17.48 -25.91 -11.10
N VAL A 289 17.44 -26.27 -9.82
CA VAL A 289 17.07 -27.62 -9.35
C VAL A 289 15.98 -27.48 -8.29
N PHE A 290 15.04 -28.43 -8.26
CA PHE A 290 14.08 -28.53 -7.15
C PHE A 290 14.56 -29.59 -6.16
N GLN A 291 14.82 -29.18 -4.93
CA GLN A 291 15.17 -30.08 -3.83
C GLN A 291 13.88 -30.60 -3.19
N VAL A 292 13.55 -31.85 -3.46
CA VAL A 292 12.37 -32.51 -2.86
C VAL A 292 12.59 -32.70 -1.37
N ALA A 293 11.61 -32.33 -0.55
CA ALA A 293 11.66 -32.52 0.89
C ALA A 293 11.33 -33.98 1.26
N ASP A 294 11.93 -34.47 2.35
CA ASP A 294 11.63 -35.81 2.90
C ASP A 294 10.16 -35.94 3.36
N THR A 295 9.55 -34.83 3.75
CA THR A 295 8.15 -34.74 4.15
C THR A 295 7.49 -33.60 3.40
N TYR A 296 6.41 -33.89 2.69
CA TYR A 296 5.63 -32.86 2.03
C TYR A 296 4.87 -32.05 3.08
N THR A 297 5.03 -30.74 3.03
CA THR A 297 4.30 -29.80 3.89
C THR A 297 3.61 -28.74 3.04
N VAL A 298 2.48 -28.26 3.53
CA VAL A 298 1.79 -27.06 3.01
C VAL A 298 1.82 -25.97 4.06
N LYS A 299 1.83 -24.71 3.62
CA LYS A 299 1.80 -23.57 4.53
C LYS A 299 0.36 -23.16 4.82
N LEU A 300 -0.05 -23.27 6.07
CA LEU A 300 -1.30 -22.72 6.60
C LEU A 300 -1.16 -21.22 6.81
N GLU A 301 -2.09 -20.46 6.24
CA GLU A 301 -2.25 -19.03 6.47
C GLU A 301 -3.65 -18.76 7.01
N GLY A 302 -3.73 -17.95 8.06
CA GLY A 302 -4.99 -17.60 8.70
C GLY A 302 -4.90 -16.21 9.32
N ALA A 303 -6.03 -15.52 9.33
CA ALA A 303 -6.13 -14.17 9.87
C ALA A 303 -7.40 -14.02 10.71
N LYS A 304 -7.33 -13.13 11.71
CA LYS A 304 -8.44 -12.83 12.62
C LYS A 304 -8.69 -11.33 12.70
N VAL A 305 -9.90 -10.97 13.11
CA VAL A 305 -10.26 -9.60 13.48
C VAL A 305 -9.91 -9.37 14.96
N THR A 306 -9.16 -8.32 15.26
CA THR A 306 -8.68 -8.02 16.63
C THR A 306 -9.33 -6.79 17.27
N GLY A 307 -10.24 -6.14 16.55
CA GLY A 307 -11.00 -5.00 17.05
C GLY A 307 -11.34 -4.02 15.93
N TYR A 308 -11.41 -2.75 16.28
CA TYR A 308 -11.72 -1.64 15.38
C TYR A 308 -10.69 -0.54 15.53
N ARG A 309 -10.38 0.13 14.40
CA ARG A 309 -9.37 1.18 14.31
C ARG A 309 -10.02 2.52 13.98
N THR A 310 -9.54 3.57 14.63
CA THR A 310 -9.82 4.97 14.27
C THR A 310 -8.53 5.75 14.27
N ILE A 311 -8.32 6.56 13.24
CA ILE A 311 -7.18 7.46 13.17
C ILE A 311 -7.60 8.92 13.37
N THR A 312 -6.70 9.73 13.90
CA THR A 312 -6.74 11.19 13.77
C THR A 312 -5.37 11.65 13.30
N GLN A 313 -5.34 12.65 12.42
CA GLN A 313 -4.10 13.07 11.78
C GLN A 313 -4.03 14.58 11.62
N GLY A 314 -2.82 15.11 11.56
CA GLY A 314 -2.58 16.52 11.27
C GLY A 314 -1.10 16.86 11.23
N SER A 315 -0.76 18.10 10.94
CA SER A 315 0.61 18.60 10.97
C SER A 315 0.86 19.53 12.16
N ILE A 316 2.09 19.52 12.64
CA ILE A 316 2.63 20.41 13.65
C ILE A 316 3.77 21.18 13.01
N ARG A 317 3.73 22.50 13.06
CA ARG A 317 4.76 23.38 12.49
C ARG A 317 5.36 24.33 13.53
N ASP A 318 4.78 24.41 14.72
CA ASP A 318 5.34 25.20 15.82
C ASP A 318 6.69 24.58 16.28
N PRO A 319 7.83 25.27 16.08
CA PRO A 319 9.14 24.77 16.47
C PRO A 319 9.29 24.59 17.99
N ILE A 320 8.55 25.35 18.80
CA ILE A 320 8.57 25.21 20.26
C ILE A 320 7.99 23.86 20.65
N LEU A 321 6.87 23.47 20.03
CA LEU A 321 6.24 22.17 20.28
C LEU A 321 7.08 21.02 19.70
N ILE A 322 7.60 21.17 18.48
CA ILE A 322 8.43 20.14 17.84
C ILE A 322 9.64 19.77 18.71
N SER A 323 10.29 20.76 19.34
CA SER A 323 11.47 20.54 20.19
C SER A 323 11.23 19.67 21.42
N GLN A 324 9.97 19.50 21.84
CA GLN A 324 9.55 18.77 23.04
C GLN A 324 8.44 17.75 22.74
N LEU A 325 8.32 17.35 21.47
CA LEU A 325 7.17 16.58 20.97
C LEU A 325 6.98 15.25 21.72
N ASN A 326 8.07 14.52 21.99
CA ASN A 326 8.00 13.21 22.63
C ASN A 326 7.41 13.28 24.05
N ASP A 327 7.88 14.23 24.86
CA ASP A 327 7.38 14.43 26.23
C ASP A 327 5.92 14.90 26.22
N TRP A 328 5.57 15.79 25.28
CA TRP A 328 4.20 16.26 25.12
C TRP A 328 3.24 15.13 24.70
N LEU A 329 3.62 14.30 23.74
CA LEU A 329 2.82 13.14 23.31
C LEU A 329 2.69 12.09 24.43
N ALA A 330 3.75 11.83 25.20
CA ALA A 330 3.69 10.95 26.36
C ALA A 330 2.72 11.49 27.43
N GLY A 331 2.70 12.80 27.65
CA GLY A 331 1.74 13.47 28.53
C GLY A 331 0.29 13.32 28.05
N ILE A 332 0.05 13.45 26.74
CA ILE A 332 -1.27 13.19 26.15
C ILE A 332 -1.67 11.74 26.34
N GLU A 333 -0.80 10.78 26.02
CA GLU A 333 -1.07 9.36 26.18
C GLU A 333 -1.44 9.01 27.62
N ALA A 334 -0.69 9.53 28.60
CA ALA A 334 -0.99 9.35 30.02
C ALA A 334 -2.36 9.94 30.41
N PHE A 335 -2.70 11.13 29.92
CA PHE A 335 -4.01 11.75 30.14
C PHE A 335 -5.16 10.89 29.58
N ILE A 336 -5.01 10.38 28.36
CA ILE A 336 -6.01 9.51 27.74
C ILE A 336 -6.15 8.20 28.52
N LYS A 337 -5.05 7.54 28.88
CA LYS A 337 -5.07 6.30 29.67
C LYS A 337 -5.74 6.48 31.04
N GLU A 338 -5.51 7.59 31.74
CA GLU A 338 -6.18 7.85 33.00
C GLU A 338 -7.70 8.08 32.81
N ARG A 339 -8.11 8.76 31.73
CA ARG A 339 -9.53 8.97 31.42
C ARG A 339 -10.28 7.67 31.13
N PHE A 340 -9.59 6.68 30.58
CA PHE A 340 -10.13 5.38 30.15
C PHE A 340 -9.57 4.19 30.96
N LYS A 341 -9.10 4.39 32.19
CA LYS A 341 -8.34 3.42 33.02
C LYS A 341 -8.94 2.02 33.20
N LYS A 342 -10.24 1.83 32.98
CA LYS A 342 -10.95 0.54 33.14
C LYS A 342 -11.37 -0.08 31.81
N ILE A 343 -10.95 0.51 30.70
CA ILE A 343 -11.35 0.11 29.36
C ILE A 343 -10.07 -0.22 28.62
N ASP A 344 -10.03 -1.38 27.98
CA ASP A 344 -8.88 -1.80 27.19
C ASP A 344 -8.93 -1.12 25.82
N PHE A 345 -7.84 -0.46 25.47
CA PHE A 345 -7.60 0.15 24.16
C PHE A 345 -6.10 0.29 23.93
N GLN A 346 -5.71 0.47 22.68
CA GLN A 346 -4.36 0.83 22.28
C GLN A 346 -4.40 2.22 21.64
N ILE A 347 -3.38 3.03 21.91
CA ILE A 347 -3.17 4.33 21.28
C ILE A 347 -1.69 4.44 20.93
N MET A 348 -1.40 4.93 19.73
CA MET A 348 -0.04 5.17 19.29
C MET A 348 0.03 6.44 18.46
N PHE A 349 1.09 7.21 18.67
CA PHE A 349 1.41 8.38 17.86
C PHE A 349 2.61 8.07 16.96
N ARG A 350 2.48 8.36 15.66
CA ARG A 350 3.57 8.27 14.67
C ARG A 350 3.88 9.66 14.14
N SER A 351 5.14 10.07 14.24
CA SER A 351 5.61 11.41 13.88
C SER A 351 6.45 11.35 12.60
N TYR A 352 5.80 11.47 11.44
CA TYR A 352 6.47 11.51 10.14
C TYR A 352 7.21 12.84 9.97
N GLY A 353 8.46 12.76 9.52
CA GLY A 353 9.43 13.87 9.56
C GLY A 353 10.43 13.75 10.71
N LEU A 354 10.13 12.95 11.74
CA LEU A 354 11.05 12.60 12.82
C LEU A 354 11.50 11.14 12.71
N ASN A 355 10.62 10.20 13.02
CA ASN A 355 10.91 8.76 12.98
C ASN A 355 9.66 7.91 12.64
N GLY A 356 8.61 8.50 12.07
CA GLY A 356 7.34 7.80 11.82
C GLY A 356 7.42 6.56 10.92
N THR A 357 8.47 6.46 10.07
CA THR A 357 8.69 5.30 9.20
C THR A 357 9.54 4.22 9.87
N MET A 358 10.74 4.57 10.36
CA MET A 358 11.69 3.61 10.93
C MET A 358 11.50 3.36 12.44
N GLY A 359 10.76 4.22 13.13
CA GLY A 359 10.48 4.12 14.56
C GLY A 359 11.77 4.04 15.39
N PRO A 360 11.93 3.02 16.26
CA PRO A 360 13.15 2.79 17.03
C PRO A 360 14.41 2.51 16.20
N LEU A 361 14.27 2.22 14.90
CA LEU A 361 15.40 1.92 14.01
C LEU A 361 15.99 3.15 13.34
N GLU A 362 15.39 4.33 13.53
CA GLU A 362 15.90 5.59 12.95
C GLU A 362 17.30 5.91 13.51
N PRO A 363 18.37 5.91 12.69
CA PRO A 363 19.72 6.15 13.17
C PRO A 363 20.05 7.63 13.41
N ASP A 364 19.36 8.57 12.77
CA ASP A 364 19.62 10.01 12.92
C ASP A 364 18.60 10.68 13.85
N HIS A 365 19.06 11.06 15.04
CA HIS A 365 18.29 11.81 16.02
C HIS A 365 18.69 13.29 16.11
N SER A 366 19.61 13.74 15.26
CA SER A 366 20.13 15.11 15.27
C SER A 366 19.26 16.08 14.46
N HIS A 367 18.49 15.57 13.52
CA HIS A 367 17.63 16.38 12.66
C HIS A 367 16.38 16.87 13.41
N VAL A 368 16.18 18.20 13.44
CA VAL A 368 14.92 18.80 13.88
C VAL A 368 14.11 19.18 12.64
N PRO A 369 12.98 18.50 12.36
CA PRO A 369 12.18 18.80 11.18
C PRO A 369 11.47 20.15 11.31
N LYS A 370 11.25 20.82 10.18
CA LYS A 370 10.47 22.06 10.12
C LYS A 370 8.97 21.84 10.33
N GLU A 371 8.50 20.64 10.00
CA GLU A 371 7.09 20.25 10.09
C GLU A 371 7.03 18.75 10.34
N ILE A 372 6.10 18.33 11.20
CA ILE A 372 5.85 16.93 11.52
C ILE A 372 4.41 16.61 11.13
N PHE A 373 4.22 15.51 10.40
CA PHE A 373 2.89 14.92 10.23
C PHE A 373 2.67 13.88 11.33
N LEU A 374 1.69 14.14 12.19
CA LEU A 374 1.32 13.30 13.31
C LEU A 374 0.12 12.43 12.92
N LEU A 375 0.28 11.11 12.99
CA LEU A 375 -0.79 10.13 12.89
C LEU A 375 -1.01 9.49 14.26
N CYS A 376 -2.17 9.74 14.85
CA CYS A 376 -2.63 9.03 16.05
C CYS A 376 -3.53 7.87 15.61
N ASP A 377 -3.17 6.66 16.02
CA ASP A 377 -3.82 5.40 15.69
C ASP A 377 -4.37 4.80 16.98
N VAL A 378 -5.68 4.56 17.00
CA VAL A 378 -6.40 4.02 18.15
C VAL A 378 -7.07 2.73 17.75
N VAL A 379 -6.89 1.69 18.58
CA VAL A 379 -7.53 0.39 18.42
C VAL A 379 -8.32 0.04 19.68
N ALA A 380 -9.55 -0.42 19.53
CA ALA A 380 -10.40 -0.85 20.64
C ALA A 380 -11.35 -2.00 20.24
N GLU A 381 -12.04 -2.59 21.21
CA GLU A 381 -12.99 -3.70 20.98
C GLU A 381 -14.17 -3.31 20.08
N THR A 382 -14.59 -2.04 20.07
CA THR A 382 -15.71 -1.54 19.25
C THR A 382 -15.33 -0.27 18.51
N GLN A 383 -15.94 -0.04 17.34
CA GLN A 383 -15.73 1.19 16.55
C GLN A 383 -16.09 2.45 17.35
N GLU A 384 -17.19 2.41 18.09
CA GLU A 384 -17.64 3.53 18.91
C GLU A 384 -16.61 3.90 20.00
N LEU A 385 -15.98 2.90 20.62
CA LEU A 385 -14.94 3.14 21.61
C LEU A 385 -13.66 3.70 20.97
N ALA A 386 -13.23 3.14 19.84
CA ALA A 386 -12.08 3.65 19.09
C ALA A 386 -12.30 5.11 18.67
N ASP A 387 -13.50 5.46 18.21
CA ASP A 387 -13.89 6.82 17.84
C ASP A 387 -13.87 7.77 19.04
N LYS A 388 -14.42 7.35 20.18
CA LYS A 388 -14.42 8.15 21.42
C LYS A 388 -13.00 8.47 21.89
N VAL A 389 -12.12 7.47 21.90
CA VAL A 389 -10.73 7.63 22.32
C VAL A 389 -9.96 8.50 21.32
N ALA A 390 -10.09 8.26 20.02
CA ALA A 390 -9.44 9.06 18.97
C ALA A 390 -9.92 10.52 18.98
N ALA A 391 -11.23 10.75 19.19
CA ALA A 391 -11.78 12.09 19.30
C ALA A 391 -11.20 12.85 20.50
N LEU A 392 -11.02 12.18 21.65
CA LEU A 392 -10.39 12.80 22.82
C LEU A 392 -8.89 13.03 22.61
N ALA A 393 -8.18 12.07 22.05
CA ALA A 393 -6.76 12.20 21.71
C ALA A 393 -6.53 13.41 20.79
N ARG A 394 -7.35 13.56 19.74
CA ARG A 394 -7.35 14.74 18.88
C ARG A 394 -7.57 16.04 19.67
N VAL A 395 -8.57 16.10 20.55
CA VAL A 395 -8.83 17.29 21.37
C VAL A 395 -7.61 17.62 22.24
N ALA A 396 -7.00 16.61 22.87
CA ALA A 396 -5.78 16.77 23.65
C ALA A 396 -4.61 17.26 22.79
N CYS A 397 -4.46 16.77 21.56
CA CYS A 397 -3.44 17.27 20.64
C CYS A 397 -3.70 18.73 20.23
N VAL A 398 -4.96 19.11 19.95
CA VAL A 398 -5.29 20.47 19.49
C VAL A 398 -5.16 21.52 20.61
N HIS A 399 -5.46 21.15 21.85
CA HIS A 399 -5.60 22.08 22.98
C HIS A 399 -4.63 21.85 24.14
N GLY A 400 -3.79 20.81 24.10
CA GLY A 400 -2.86 20.46 25.16
C GLY A 400 -1.82 21.56 25.36
N ALA A 401 -1.64 22.00 26.62
CA ALA A 401 -0.64 23.01 26.94
C ALA A 401 0.79 22.44 26.88
N TYR A 402 1.77 23.27 26.54
CA TYR A 402 3.19 22.94 26.60
C TYR A 402 4.02 24.14 27.09
N PRO A 403 5.16 23.89 27.75
CA PRO A 403 6.11 24.95 28.12
C PRO A 403 6.47 25.86 26.95
N GLY A 404 6.38 27.17 27.16
CA GLY A 404 6.69 28.17 26.14
C GLY A 404 5.62 28.37 25.07
N GLN A 405 4.42 27.79 25.22
CA GLN A 405 3.31 27.96 24.28
C GLN A 405 2.91 29.43 24.12
N VAL A 406 2.96 29.93 22.89
CA VAL A 406 2.56 31.30 22.51
C VAL A 406 1.19 31.33 21.83
N ALA A 407 0.86 30.28 21.07
CA ALA A 407 -0.47 30.13 20.47
C ALA A 407 -1.48 29.66 21.51
N THR A 408 -2.57 30.41 21.71
CA THR A 408 -3.59 30.10 22.73
C THR A 408 -4.58 28.98 22.35
N ALA A 409 -4.52 28.47 21.11
CA ALA A 409 -5.25 27.30 20.66
C ALA A 409 -4.70 26.79 19.32
N GLY A 410 -4.83 25.48 19.08
CA GLY A 410 -4.65 24.90 17.74
C GLY A 410 -3.23 24.44 17.47
N ASN A 411 -2.73 23.47 18.23
CA ASN A 411 -1.37 22.95 18.04
C ASN A 411 -1.24 22.01 16.82
N LEU A 412 -2.38 21.51 16.31
CA LEU A 412 -2.45 20.52 15.25
C LEU A 412 -3.30 21.05 14.11
N ALA A 413 -2.67 21.29 12.95
CA ALA A 413 -3.34 21.63 11.71
C ALA A 413 -3.92 20.36 11.07
N MET A 414 -5.22 20.36 10.77
CA MET A 414 -5.91 19.17 10.26
C MET A 414 -6.42 19.45 8.84
N PRO A 415 -6.00 18.66 7.82
CA PRO A 415 -6.30 18.94 6.41
C PRO A 415 -7.67 18.43 5.96
N VAL A 416 -8.24 17.44 6.66
CA VAL A 416 -9.44 16.72 6.21
C VAL A 416 -10.48 16.62 7.31
N THR A 417 -11.75 16.63 6.91
CA THR A 417 -12.90 16.33 7.78
C THR A 417 -13.64 15.10 7.24
N PRO A 418 -14.14 14.19 8.10
CA PRO A 418 -14.15 14.24 9.56
C PRO A 418 -12.74 14.14 10.18
N LEU A 419 -12.56 14.76 11.35
CA LEU A 419 -11.24 14.94 11.97
C LEU A 419 -10.71 13.68 12.69
N HIS A 420 -11.59 12.70 12.91
CA HIS A 420 -11.25 11.34 13.29
C HIS A 420 -11.94 10.43 12.28
N ILE A 421 -11.20 9.46 11.74
CA ILE A 421 -11.60 8.68 10.58
C ILE A 421 -11.70 7.22 11.01
N PRO A 422 -12.92 6.66 11.10
CA PRO A 422 -13.09 5.24 11.37
C PRO A 422 -12.54 4.44 10.19
N LEU A 423 -11.62 3.51 10.47
CA LEU A 423 -11.07 2.60 9.46
C LEU A 423 -11.75 1.23 9.50
N GLY A 424 -12.66 1.00 10.44
CA GLY A 424 -13.37 -0.26 10.57
C GLY A 424 -12.56 -1.32 11.31
N GLN A 425 -12.83 -2.57 10.97
CA GLN A 425 -12.19 -3.72 11.60
C GLN A 425 -10.68 -3.75 11.30
N ILE A 426 -9.88 -4.02 12.33
CA ILE A 426 -8.46 -4.32 12.19
C ILE A 426 -8.26 -5.84 12.19
N SER A 427 -7.36 -6.29 11.33
CA SER A 427 -7.00 -7.69 11.18
C SER A 427 -5.52 -7.92 11.44
N GLU A 428 -5.17 -9.11 11.93
CA GLU A 428 -3.79 -9.60 12.01
C GLU A 428 -3.69 -11.05 11.48
N PHE A 429 -2.53 -11.42 10.94
CA PHE A 429 -2.23 -12.83 10.70
C PHE A 429 -2.03 -13.51 12.05
N ASN A 430 -2.68 -14.64 12.25
CA ASN A 430 -2.57 -15.41 13.48
C ASN A 430 -2.21 -16.89 13.24
N ILE A 431 -2.22 -17.32 11.98
CA ILE A 431 -1.72 -18.64 11.57
C ILE A 431 -0.74 -18.44 10.41
N TYR A 432 0.49 -18.91 10.62
CA TYR A 432 1.54 -18.96 9.60
C TYR A 432 2.43 -20.18 9.86
N HIS A 433 1.91 -21.38 9.58
CA HIS A 433 2.46 -22.64 10.07
C HIS A 433 2.57 -23.67 8.95
N LEU A 434 3.37 -24.72 9.14
CA LEU A 434 3.48 -25.84 8.20
C LEU A 434 2.67 -27.02 8.70
N LEU A 435 1.88 -27.60 7.79
CA LEU A 435 1.12 -28.83 8.00
C LEU A 435 1.74 -29.94 7.13
N PRO A 436 2.23 -31.05 7.72
CA PRO A 436 2.60 -32.24 6.97
C PRO A 436 1.40 -32.89 6.29
N VAL A 437 1.55 -33.27 5.02
CA VAL A 437 0.48 -33.86 4.21
C VAL A 437 1.02 -35.09 3.50
N SER A 438 0.30 -36.22 3.57
CA SER A 438 0.68 -37.45 2.86
C SER A 438 0.23 -37.47 1.41
N ASP A 439 -0.92 -36.85 1.14
CA ASP A 439 -1.49 -36.70 -0.20
C ASP A 439 -1.74 -35.21 -0.48
N PRO A 440 -0.78 -34.53 -1.14
CA PRO A 440 -0.85 -33.10 -1.35
C PRO A 440 -1.93 -32.68 -2.35
N ALA A 441 -2.53 -33.60 -3.11
CA ALA A 441 -3.62 -33.26 -4.02
C ALA A 441 -5.00 -33.51 -3.41
N ALA A 442 -5.16 -34.57 -2.61
CA ALA A 442 -6.43 -34.87 -1.95
C ALA A 442 -6.82 -33.83 -0.88
N LEU A 443 -5.85 -33.10 -0.32
CA LEU A 443 -6.11 -32.01 0.62
C LEU A 443 -6.88 -30.84 -0.02
N PHE A 444 -6.83 -30.70 -1.35
CA PHE A 444 -7.42 -29.59 -2.10
C PHE A 444 -8.55 -30.11 -3.00
N PRO A 445 -9.83 -30.05 -2.55
CA PRO A 445 -10.96 -30.53 -3.32
C PRO A 445 -11.06 -29.84 -4.68
N ARG A 446 -11.37 -30.65 -5.71
CA ARG A 446 -11.54 -30.19 -7.09
C ARG A 446 -12.98 -30.40 -7.53
N HIS A 447 -13.59 -29.38 -8.11
CA HIS A 447 -14.96 -29.44 -8.61
C HIS A 447 -15.00 -28.99 -10.06
N VAL A 448 -15.55 -29.83 -10.93
CA VAL A 448 -15.69 -29.55 -12.36
C VAL A 448 -17.12 -29.13 -12.66
N SER A 449 -17.29 -28.04 -13.40
CA SER A 449 -18.58 -27.59 -13.90
C SER A 449 -18.47 -27.13 -15.35
N ILE A 450 -19.61 -27.10 -16.04
CA ILE A 450 -19.75 -26.38 -17.30
C ILE A 450 -20.37 -25.04 -16.98
N VAL A 451 -19.82 -23.98 -17.56
CA VAL A 451 -20.31 -22.61 -17.42
C VAL A 451 -20.82 -22.06 -18.75
N GLY A 452 -21.81 -21.16 -18.69
CA GLY A 452 -22.43 -20.53 -19.85
C GLY A 452 -23.71 -21.22 -20.33
N VAL A 453 -23.88 -21.38 -21.64
CA VAL A 453 -25.10 -21.97 -22.19
C VAL A 453 -25.18 -23.49 -21.93
N ALA A 454 -26.39 -23.98 -21.67
CA ALA A 454 -26.64 -25.38 -21.33
C ALA A 454 -26.38 -26.35 -22.51
N ASP A 455 -26.80 -25.94 -23.71
CA ASP A 455 -26.63 -26.69 -24.96
C ASP A 455 -25.33 -26.33 -25.68
N ASP A 456 -25.04 -26.96 -26.82
CA ASP A 456 -23.89 -26.59 -27.63
C ASP A 456 -23.92 -25.10 -28.00
N SER A 457 -22.81 -24.42 -27.74
CA SER A 457 -22.69 -22.98 -28.00
C SER A 457 -22.79 -22.67 -29.50
N THR A 458 -23.62 -21.70 -29.83
CA THR A 458 -23.78 -21.16 -31.18
C THR A 458 -22.83 -20.00 -31.48
N ALA A 459 -22.01 -19.60 -30.51
CA ALA A 459 -21.09 -18.48 -30.68
C ALA A 459 -19.97 -18.86 -31.67
N PRO A 460 -19.61 -17.97 -32.60
CA PRO A 460 -18.49 -18.24 -33.49
C PRO A 460 -17.19 -18.34 -32.68
N ARG A 461 -16.29 -19.22 -33.11
CA ARG A 461 -14.89 -19.20 -32.66
C ARG A 461 -14.04 -18.55 -33.73
N ASN A 462 -13.27 -17.55 -33.33
CA ASN A 462 -12.33 -16.90 -34.23
C ASN A 462 -10.91 -17.40 -33.97
N LEU A 463 -10.46 -18.33 -34.81
CA LEU A 463 -9.11 -18.87 -34.71
C LEU A 463 -8.06 -17.93 -35.32
N GLU A 464 -8.48 -16.92 -36.10
CA GLU A 464 -7.60 -15.87 -36.60
C GLU A 464 -7.41 -14.78 -35.53
N PHE A 465 -6.16 -14.57 -35.11
CA PHE A 465 -5.84 -13.63 -34.04
C PHE A 465 -6.20 -12.17 -34.40
N GLY A 466 -7.10 -11.56 -33.60
CA GLY A 466 -7.26 -10.10 -33.52
C GLY A 466 -8.51 -9.50 -34.15
N TYR A 467 -9.59 -10.25 -34.38
CA TYR A 467 -10.82 -9.69 -34.96
C TYR A 467 -11.70 -8.93 -33.96
N ASP A 468 -11.72 -9.34 -32.68
CA ASP A 468 -12.57 -8.71 -31.65
C ASP A 468 -12.00 -7.41 -31.05
N LEU A 469 -10.78 -7.02 -31.44
CA LEU A 469 -10.18 -5.73 -31.08
C LEU A 469 -10.62 -4.57 -32.01
N GLN A 470 -11.54 -4.79 -32.96
CA GLN A 470 -11.98 -3.76 -33.92
C GLN A 470 -13.10 -2.84 -33.42
N ALA A 471 -13.59 -2.97 -32.18
CA ALA A 471 -14.44 -1.96 -31.59
C ALA A 471 -13.58 -1.01 -30.75
N GLU A 472 -13.20 0.14 -31.33
CA GLU A 472 -12.52 1.20 -30.58
C GLU A 472 -13.37 1.63 -29.36
N PRO A 473 -12.81 1.66 -28.13
CA PRO A 473 -13.46 2.35 -27.02
C PRO A 473 -13.39 3.88 -27.23
N PRO A 474 -14.36 4.66 -26.74
CA PRO A 474 -14.39 6.10 -26.94
C PRO A 474 -13.19 6.78 -26.27
N LEU A 475 -12.46 7.58 -27.05
CA LEU A 475 -11.32 8.40 -26.65
C LEU A 475 -11.60 9.20 -25.37
N LEU A 476 -10.89 8.87 -24.29
CA LEU A 476 -10.71 9.73 -23.13
C LEU A 476 -9.73 10.87 -23.48
N LEU A 477 -10.26 12.09 -23.53
CA LEU A 477 -9.52 13.34 -23.73
C LEU A 477 -8.49 13.56 -22.61
N ILE A 478 -7.22 13.25 -22.88
CA ILE A 478 -6.10 13.73 -22.07
C ILE A 478 -5.67 15.11 -22.59
N GLN A 479 -5.98 16.15 -21.82
CA GLN A 479 -5.48 17.50 -22.06
C GLN A 479 -3.96 17.56 -21.83
N LYS A 480 -3.21 17.88 -22.88
CA LYS A 480 -1.76 18.17 -22.82
C LYS A 480 -1.52 19.50 -22.12
N GLY A 481 -1.05 19.46 -20.88
CA GLY A 481 -0.42 20.61 -20.20
C GLY A 481 1.03 20.77 -20.67
N GLN A 482 1.33 21.93 -21.26
CA GLN A 482 2.67 22.36 -21.67
C GLN A 482 3.52 22.67 -20.43
N ASN A 483 4.68 22.04 -20.28
CA ASN A 483 5.72 22.49 -19.34
C ASN A 483 6.90 23.08 -20.13
N SER A 484 7.03 24.39 -20.06
CA SER A 484 8.20 25.16 -20.48
C SER A 484 9.28 25.07 -19.41
N ALA A 485 10.47 24.60 -19.80
CA ALA A 485 11.67 24.68 -19.01
C ALA A 485 12.17 26.13 -18.93
N SER A 486 12.64 26.56 -17.75
CA SER A 486 13.54 27.71 -17.62
C SER A 486 14.61 27.41 -16.58
N ASN A 487 15.84 27.34 -17.06
CA ASN A 487 17.08 27.37 -16.28
C ASN A 487 17.21 28.70 -15.54
N GLY A 488 17.67 28.64 -14.29
CA GLY A 488 18.10 29.79 -13.51
C GLY A 488 19.14 29.37 -12.50
N GLU A 489 20.41 29.50 -12.88
CA GLU A 489 21.55 29.45 -11.96
C GLU A 489 21.48 30.60 -10.95
N HIS A 490 21.70 30.34 -9.66
CA HIS A 490 22.23 31.37 -8.78
C HIS A 490 23.12 30.81 -7.66
N LYS A 491 24.21 31.54 -7.49
CA LYS A 491 25.44 31.29 -6.73
C LYS A 491 25.22 31.16 -5.21
N SER A 492 26.01 30.27 -4.62
CA SER A 492 26.27 30.17 -3.20
C SER A 492 27.20 31.30 -2.72
N THR A 493 26.85 31.92 -1.59
CA THR A 493 27.79 32.67 -0.75
C THR A 493 27.51 32.36 0.72
N ALA A 494 28.57 31.98 1.41
CA ALA A 494 28.62 31.53 2.80
C ALA A 494 28.47 32.67 3.82
N GLY A 495 28.13 32.30 5.06
CA GLY A 495 28.28 33.15 6.23
C GLY A 495 27.45 32.71 7.44
N HIS A 496 27.83 31.60 8.09
CA HIS A 496 27.34 31.27 9.43
C HIS A 496 28.34 31.81 10.46
N THR A 497 27.87 32.70 11.33
CA THR A 497 28.48 32.98 12.63
C THR A 497 27.51 32.50 13.70
N GLU A 498 27.96 31.51 14.47
CA GLU A 498 27.33 31.03 15.70
C GLU A 498 27.31 32.14 16.75
N ALA A 499 26.18 32.31 17.42
CA ALA A 499 26.11 33.05 18.68
C ALA A 499 25.20 32.29 19.65
N ASP A 500 25.90 31.62 20.56
CA ASP A 500 25.51 31.09 21.86
C ASP A 500 24.38 31.90 22.54
N ARG A 501 23.31 31.22 22.98
CA ARG A 501 22.30 31.80 23.89
C ARG A 501 21.97 30.82 25.01
N THR A 502 22.52 31.17 26.17
CA THR A 502 22.24 30.62 27.48
C THR A 502 20.83 30.94 27.97
N ASN A 503 20.33 30.05 28.83
CA ASN A 503 19.06 30.04 29.53
C ASN A 503 18.69 31.36 30.27
N GLY A 504 17.39 31.63 30.34
CA GLY A 504 16.81 32.55 31.32
C GLY A 504 15.28 32.67 31.23
N ALA A 505 14.56 31.86 32.00
CA ALA A 505 13.15 32.06 32.30
C ALA A 505 12.98 33.05 33.46
N ASN A 506 12.14 34.07 33.29
CA ASN A 506 11.20 34.59 34.28
C ASN A 506 10.46 35.81 33.71
N GLY A 507 9.16 35.92 34.00
CA GLY A 507 8.35 37.07 33.63
C GLY A 507 8.87 38.35 34.28
N THR A 508 9.48 39.19 33.46
CA THR A 508 9.75 40.60 33.72
C THR A 508 9.34 41.36 32.47
N SER A 509 8.60 42.47 32.63
CA SER A 509 8.29 43.38 31.51
C SER A 509 9.59 43.67 30.77
N ALA A 510 9.62 43.45 29.46
CA ALA A 510 10.76 43.84 28.65
C ALA A 510 10.94 45.35 28.83
N HIS A 511 11.96 45.78 29.57
CA HIS A 511 12.35 47.17 29.62
C HIS A 511 12.90 47.52 28.25
N ILE A 512 12.03 48.03 27.38
CA ILE A 512 12.41 48.54 26.06
C ILE A 512 13.25 49.80 26.29
N THR A 513 14.57 49.66 26.23
CA THR A 513 15.52 50.77 26.28
C THR A 513 15.62 51.40 24.89
N GLU A 514 15.48 52.74 24.81
CA GLU A 514 15.65 53.46 23.54
C GLU A 514 17.08 53.24 23.00
N GLY A 515 17.22 52.52 21.88
CA GLY A 515 18.49 52.28 21.19
C GLY A 515 18.84 50.81 20.91
N GLU A 516 18.06 49.84 21.39
CA GLU A 516 18.27 48.43 21.01
C GLU A 516 17.81 48.16 19.57
N GLY A 517 18.56 47.31 18.86
CA GLY A 517 18.25 46.86 17.50
C GLY A 517 16.95 46.03 17.43
N PRO A 518 16.71 45.29 16.33
CA PRO A 518 15.47 44.54 16.14
C PRO A 518 15.16 43.63 17.33
N ILE A 519 13.94 43.73 17.87
CA ILE A 519 13.52 42.91 19.02
C ILE A 519 12.65 41.76 18.51
N PRO A 520 12.97 40.48 18.83
CA PRO A 520 12.13 39.35 18.46
C PRO A 520 10.69 39.52 18.92
N LEU A 521 9.73 39.30 18.01
CA LEU A 521 8.30 39.45 18.26
C LEU A 521 7.85 38.60 19.45
N LEU A 522 8.43 37.41 19.62
CA LEU A 522 8.22 36.52 20.76
C LEU A 522 8.49 37.15 22.14
N LYS A 523 9.36 38.16 22.23
CA LYS A 523 9.62 38.88 23.49
C LYS A 523 8.59 39.97 23.78
N LEU A 524 7.92 40.47 22.74
CA LEU A 524 6.97 41.58 22.82
C LEU A 524 5.52 41.09 22.92
N ALA A 525 5.24 39.90 22.38
CA ALA A 525 3.91 39.33 22.29
C ALA A 525 3.64 38.29 23.38
N LYS A 526 2.46 38.38 23.99
CA LYS A 526 1.88 37.36 24.88
C LYS A 526 1.22 36.24 24.10
N VAL A 527 0.58 36.58 22.96
CA VAL A 527 -0.12 35.63 22.09
C VAL A 527 0.21 35.95 20.64
N ILE A 528 0.53 34.93 19.86
CA ILE A 528 0.63 34.99 18.39
C ILE A 528 -0.16 33.79 17.89
N ARG A 529 -1.22 34.03 17.11
CA ARG A 529 -2.08 32.94 16.63
C ARG A 529 -2.63 33.22 15.25
N SER A 530 -3.09 32.15 14.61
CA SER A 530 -3.89 32.20 13.39
C SER A 530 -5.21 31.45 13.58
N LYS A 531 -6.26 31.88 12.87
CA LYS A 531 -7.59 31.24 12.92
C LYS A 531 -8.43 31.55 11.68
N ASN A 532 -9.55 30.85 11.56
CA ASN A 532 -10.58 31.18 10.58
C ASN A 532 -11.26 32.51 10.96
N ALA A 533 -11.35 33.46 10.02
CA ALA A 533 -12.28 34.59 10.09
C ALA A 533 -13.55 34.35 9.24
N GLY A 534 -13.58 33.23 8.52
CA GLY A 534 -14.70 32.74 7.72
C GLY A 534 -14.26 31.49 6.94
N PRO A 535 -15.15 30.89 6.13
CA PRO A 535 -14.79 29.73 5.30
C PRO A 535 -13.79 30.07 4.18
N PHE A 536 -13.61 31.36 3.87
CA PHE A 536 -12.70 31.86 2.82
C PHE A 536 -11.57 32.75 3.37
N GLU A 537 -11.53 32.98 4.68
CA GLU A 537 -10.65 34.00 5.28
C GLU A 537 -9.80 33.41 6.42
N LEU A 538 -8.51 33.72 6.37
CA LEU A 538 -7.49 33.37 7.36
C LEU A 538 -7.05 34.64 8.09
N THR A 539 -7.12 34.64 9.41
CA THR A 539 -6.77 35.78 10.25
C THR A 539 -5.68 35.46 11.24
N PHE A 540 -4.94 36.49 11.63
CA PHE A 540 -3.82 36.42 12.55
C PHE A 540 -3.98 37.49 13.62
N ASP A 541 -3.78 37.09 14.87
CA ASP A 541 -3.85 37.99 16.02
C ASP A 541 -2.52 37.94 16.77
N ILE A 542 -1.92 39.12 17.00
CA ILE A 542 -0.77 39.32 17.89
C ILE A 542 -1.25 40.14 19.07
N ILE A 543 -1.18 39.61 20.29
CA ILE A 543 -1.54 40.33 21.53
C ILE A 543 -0.26 40.61 22.29
N PHE A 544 0.02 41.87 22.59
CA PHE A 544 1.26 42.32 23.22
C PHE A 544 1.22 42.17 24.75
N ASN A 545 2.41 42.08 25.37
CA ASN A 545 2.55 41.89 26.82
C ASN A 545 1.97 43.05 27.63
N ASP A 546 2.20 44.28 27.17
CA ASP A 546 1.77 45.52 27.82
C ASP A 546 1.67 46.68 26.80
N GLU A 547 1.26 47.87 27.28
CA GLU A 547 1.10 49.07 26.44
C GLU A 547 2.44 49.57 25.88
N GLN A 548 3.58 49.31 26.54
CA GLN A 548 4.90 49.70 26.02
C GLN A 548 5.28 48.86 24.80
N CYS A 549 5.10 47.53 24.88
CA CYS A 549 5.32 46.62 23.76
C CYS A 549 4.41 46.94 22.57
N PHE A 550 3.13 47.24 22.84
CA PHE A 550 2.18 47.68 21.81
C PHE A 550 2.64 48.97 21.12
N ASN A 551 3.01 50.00 21.88
CA ASN A 551 3.47 51.27 21.34
C ASN A 551 4.78 51.15 20.56
N TYR A 552 5.67 50.22 20.95
CA TYR A 552 6.88 49.90 20.21
C TYR A 552 6.53 49.27 18.85
N ALA A 553 5.67 48.25 18.85
CA ALA A 553 5.25 47.56 17.64
C ALA A 553 4.55 48.48 16.63
N GLN A 554 3.79 49.49 17.10
CA GLN A 554 3.16 50.50 16.23
C GLN A 554 4.16 51.31 15.41
N LYS A 555 5.41 51.43 15.87
CA LYS A 555 6.48 52.17 15.17
C LYS A 555 7.27 51.27 14.22
N SER A 556 7.11 49.95 14.29
CA SER A 556 7.88 49.01 13.49
C SER A 556 7.28 48.84 12.08
N PRO A 557 8.07 49.00 11.01
CA PRO A 557 7.62 48.72 9.65
C PRO A 557 7.49 47.22 9.37
N ALA A 558 7.95 46.33 10.27
CA ALA A 558 7.91 44.89 10.08
C ALA A 558 6.48 44.32 10.10
N LEU A 559 5.53 45.01 10.74
CA LEU A 559 4.09 44.69 10.71
C LEU A 559 3.32 45.43 9.61
N GLY A 560 4.02 46.08 8.67
CA GLY A 560 3.38 46.73 7.52
C GLY A 560 2.97 45.75 6.43
N ASP A 561 1.93 46.11 5.67
CA ASP A 561 1.30 45.28 4.63
C ASP A 561 2.31 44.71 3.62
N ALA A 562 3.27 45.53 3.14
CA ALA A 562 4.32 45.08 2.22
C ALA A 562 5.18 43.92 2.77
N LYS A 563 5.50 43.95 4.07
CA LYS A 563 6.31 42.91 4.72
C LYS A 563 5.49 41.65 4.96
N LEU A 564 4.24 41.80 5.42
CA LEU A 564 3.31 40.69 5.65
C LEU A 564 2.93 39.98 4.35
N ALA A 565 2.65 40.74 3.29
CA ALA A 565 2.37 40.21 1.96
C ALA A 565 3.54 39.37 1.44
N LYS A 566 4.77 39.90 1.57
CA LYS A 566 5.99 39.17 1.22
C LYS A 566 6.18 37.89 2.06
N LEU A 567 5.89 37.95 3.36
CA LEU A 567 6.03 36.81 4.29
C LEU A 567 5.13 35.63 3.91
N TYR A 568 3.91 35.92 3.43
CA TYR A 568 2.92 34.91 3.04
C TYR A 568 2.82 34.67 1.53
N HIS A 569 3.71 35.27 0.74
CA HIS A 569 3.73 35.16 -0.72
C HIS A 569 2.42 35.58 -1.40
N ILE A 570 1.81 36.66 -0.91
CA ILE A 570 0.62 37.30 -1.47
C ILE A 570 0.93 38.75 -1.88
N THR A 571 -0.05 39.42 -2.48
CA THR A 571 0.00 40.86 -2.77
C THR A 571 -0.63 41.68 -1.64
N GLU A 572 -0.25 42.96 -1.52
CA GLU A 572 -0.84 43.87 -0.52
C GLU A 572 -2.36 44.04 -0.73
N MET A 573 -2.84 43.96 -1.97
CA MET A 573 -4.27 44.06 -2.31
C MET A 573 -5.11 42.89 -1.79
N GLU A 574 -4.47 41.76 -1.48
CA GLU A 574 -5.12 40.58 -0.90
C GLU A 574 -5.25 40.68 0.62
N ILE A 575 -4.64 41.68 1.27
CA ILE A 575 -4.82 41.89 2.70
C ILE A 575 -6.20 42.52 2.95
N LEU A 576 -7.12 41.73 3.49
CA LEU A 576 -8.51 42.10 3.74
C LEU A 576 -8.67 43.05 4.93
N ALA A 577 -7.79 42.90 5.93
CA ALA A 577 -7.71 43.78 7.09
C ALA A 577 -6.29 43.77 7.64
N SER A 578 -5.78 44.92 8.07
CA SER A 578 -4.47 45.06 8.74
C SER A 578 -4.51 46.31 9.63
N HIS A 579 -4.57 46.14 10.95
CA HIS A 579 -4.67 47.27 11.88
C HIS A 579 -4.26 46.92 13.31
N PHE A 580 -3.84 47.94 14.04
CA PHE A 580 -3.68 47.88 15.50
C PHE A 580 -5.03 48.09 16.19
N PHE A 581 -5.35 47.21 17.12
CA PHE A 581 -6.57 47.21 17.93
C PHE A 581 -6.22 47.47 19.41
N LYS A 582 -6.17 48.76 19.77
CA LYS A 582 -5.75 49.23 21.10
C LYS A 582 -6.51 48.58 22.29
N PRO A 583 -7.84 48.35 22.26
CA PRO A 583 -8.56 47.79 23.41
C PRO A 583 -8.03 46.42 23.88
N ALA A 584 -7.46 45.62 22.96
CA ALA A 584 -6.86 44.33 23.28
C ALA A 584 -5.32 44.37 23.31
N LEU A 585 -4.71 45.55 23.16
CA LEU A 585 -3.27 45.71 22.90
C LEU A 585 -2.82 44.73 21.80
N ALA A 586 -3.48 44.77 20.65
CA ALA A 586 -3.30 43.77 19.61
C ALA A 586 -3.00 44.36 18.23
N PHE A 587 -2.36 43.56 17.38
CA PHE A 587 -2.29 43.75 15.94
C PHE A 587 -3.03 42.61 15.26
N LYS A 588 -3.87 42.94 14.27
CA LYS A 588 -4.67 41.97 13.51
C LYS A 588 -4.43 42.15 12.03
N PHE A 589 -4.16 41.04 11.33
CA PHE A 589 -4.21 41.02 9.87
C PHE A 589 -4.99 39.80 9.34
N THR A 590 -5.64 39.95 8.19
CA THR A 590 -6.53 38.94 7.58
C THR A 590 -6.29 38.89 6.08
N ILE A 591 -6.22 37.69 5.54
CA ILE A 591 -5.92 37.39 4.13
C ILE A 591 -6.92 36.34 3.61
N PRO A 592 -7.17 36.24 2.29
CA PRO A 592 -7.93 35.16 1.72
C PRO A 592 -7.21 33.83 1.94
N ARG A 593 -7.97 32.75 2.10
CA ARG A 593 -7.41 31.40 2.14
C ARG A 593 -7.00 30.98 0.73
N PRO A 594 -5.89 30.25 0.57
CA PRO A 594 -5.56 29.62 -0.71
C PRO A 594 -6.55 28.52 -1.13
N TRP A 595 -7.20 27.88 -0.15
CA TRP A 595 -8.25 26.88 -0.35
C TRP A 595 -9.47 27.18 0.54
N ILE A 596 -10.66 26.85 0.06
CA ILE A 596 -11.90 26.95 0.85
C ILE A 596 -11.79 25.98 2.02
N ALA A 597 -12.24 26.38 3.22
CA ALA A 597 -12.23 25.52 4.40
C ALA A 597 -12.94 24.18 4.12
N GLY A 598 -12.18 23.08 4.16
CA GLY A 598 -12.64 21.72 3.89
C GLY A 598 -12.69 21.31 2.40
N GLY A 599 -12.25 22.18 1.48
CA GLY A 599 -12.19 21.89 0.05
C GLY A 599 -10.98 21.04 -0.37
N PHE A 600 -10.99 20.56 -1.61
CA PHE A 600 -9.87 19.78 -2.18
C PHE A 600 -8.58 20.61 -2.19
N GLY A 601 -7.52 20.08 -1.57
CA GLY A 601 -6.22 20.76 -1.43
C GLY A 601 -6.03 21.56 -0.13
N GLU A 602 -7.07 21.70 0.71
CA GLU A 602 -6.96 22.31 2.05
C GLU A 602 -5.97 21.55 2.94
N ARG A 603 -5.22 22.31 3.75
CA ARG A 603 -4.10 21.79 4.57
C ARG A 603 -4.29 22.04 6.06
N ASP A 604 -5.10 23.02 6.43
CA ASP A 604 -5.37 23.42 7.82
C ASP A 604 -6.78 24.03 7.88
N VAL A 605 -7.80 23.17 7.95
CA VAL A 605 -9.22 23.58 8.01
C VAL A 605 -9.48 24.57 9.16
N HIS A 606 -8.69 24.50 10.23
CA HIS A 606 -8.80 25.37 11.39
C HIS A 606 -7.94 26.64 11.33
N CYS A 607 -7.08 26.78 10.30
CA CYS A 607 -6.09 27.84 10.17
C CYS A 607 -5.21 28.01 11.42
N SER A 608 -4.96 26.92 12.12
CA SER A 608 -4.38 26.91 13.45
C SER A 608 -2.86 27.11 13.48
N GLN A 609 -2.13 26.68 12.44
CA GLN A 609 -0.66 26.69 12.41
C GLN A 609 -0.07 27.71 11.42
N GLN A 610 -0.92 28.50 10.77
CA GLN A 610 -0.48 29.48 9.76
C GLN A 610 0.34 30.63 10.36
N HIS A 611 0.26 30.88 11.67
CA HIS A 611 1.02 31.92 12.37
C HIS A 611 2.51 31.63 12.50
N ALA A 612 2.96 30.40 12.29
CA ALA A 612 4.33 29.96 12.51
C ALA A 612 5.41 30.86 11.85
N PRO A 613 5.26 31.38 10.62
CA PRO A 613 6.22 32.33 10.03
C PRO A 613 6.43 33.63 10.84
N LEU A 614 5.46 34.03 11.67
CA LEU A 614 5.56 35.23 12.51
C LEU A 614 6.48 35.02 13.72
N LEU A 615 6.72 33.78 14.12
CA LEU A 615 7.54 33.48 15.31
C LEU A 615 9.00 33.91 15.14
N ASP A 616 9.48 33.95 13.89
CA ASP A 616 10.83 34.37 13.52
C ASP A 616 10.93 35.87 13.20
N LEU A 617 9.85 36.64 13.35
CA LEU A 617 9.84 38.07 13.03
C LEU A 617 10.53 38.89 14.12
N GLU A 618 11.37 39.85 13.72
CA GLU A 618 11.93 40.88 14.61
C GLU A 618 11.32 42.24 14.25
N LEU A 619 10.94 43.01 15.28
CA LEU A 619 10.29 44.32 15.17
C LEU A 619 11.27 45.47 15.31
#